data_AF-A0A662G9B9-F1
#
_entry.id   AF-A0A662G9B9-F1
#
_cell.length_a   1.000
_cell.length_b   1.000
_cell.length_c   1.000
_cell.angle_alpha   90.00
_cell.angle_beta   90.00
_cell.angle_gamma   90.00
#
_symmetry.space_group_name_H-M   'P 1'
#
loop_
_entity.id
_entity.type
_entity.pdbx_description
1 polymer ?
#
loop_
_entity_poly.entity_id
_entity_poly.type
_entity_poly.pdbx_seq_one_letter_code
_entity_poly.pdbx_strand_id
1 'polypeptide(L)'
;IIINIETDPKYSILNISHAAAIIFYEIFKYYKPRKIKKISSEYQLKILERKISSILEEINLSERERIRAKLVFKRVLGRAFLQKDEIGVLLNMFKKIERKIMK
;
A
#
# COMPACT_ATOMS: atom_id res chain seq x y z
N ILE A 1 -21.45 26.55 -20.47
CA ILE A 1 -20.60 26.20 -19.31
C ILE A 1 -19.52 27.25 -19.22
N ILE A 2 -19.34 27.86 -18.05
CA ILE A 2 -18.28 28.85 -17.78
C ILE A 2 -17.37 28.24 -16.71
N ILE A 3 -16.05 28.29 -16.92
CA ILE A 3 -15.04 27.74 -16.01
C ILE A 3 -14.14 28.89 -15.58
N ASN A 4 -13.95 29.04 -14.27
CA ASN A 4 -12.99 29.98 -13.69
C ASN A 4 -11.80 29.19 -13.12
N ILE A 5 -10.59 29.48 -13.59
CA ILE A 5 -9.36 28.91 -13.03
C ILE A 5 -8.94 29.82 -11.88
N GLU A 6 -8.84 29.27 -10.66
CA GLU A 6 -8.34 30.02 -9.51
C GLU A 6 -6.89 30.47 -9.75
N THR A 7 -6.66 31.77 -9.62
CA THR A 7 -5.37 32.45 -9.84
C THR A 7 -5.17 33.51 -8.76
N ASP A 8 -4.00 34.14 -8.71
CA ASP A 8 -3.76 35.24 -7.77
C ASP A 8 -4.76 36.39 -8.03
N PRO A 9 -5.50 36.86 -7.01
CA PRO A 9 -6.51 37.90 -7.18
C PRO A 9 -5.93 39.25 -7.64
N LYS A 10 -4.64 39.50 -7.43
CA LYS A 10 -3.93 40.70 -7.88
C LYS A 10 -3.33 40.55 -9.28
N TYR A 11 -3.20 39.32 -9.78
CA TYR A 11 -2.66 39.03 -11.10
C TYR A 11 -3.29 37.76 -11.69
N SER A 12 -4.51 37.91 -12.24
CA SER A 12 -5.35 36.81 -12.72
C SER A 12 -5.17 36.50 -14.21
N ILE A 13 -4.05 36.92 -14.81
CA ILE A 13 -3.78 36.74 -16.23
C ILE A 13 -2.99 35.45 -16.43
N LEU A 14 -3.58 34.49 -17.13
CA LEU A 14 -2.90 33.28 -17.58
C LEU A 14 -2.59 33.38 -19.07
N ASN A 15 -1.41 32.90 -19.46
CA ASN A 15 -1.15 32.58 -20.85
C ASN A 15 -2.11 31.48 -21.32
N ILE A 16 -2.61 31.59 -22.55
CA ILE A 16 -3.59 30.65 -23.11
C ILE A 16 -3.10 29.19 -23.09
N SER A 17 -1.80 28.94 -23.30
CA SER A 17 -1.24 27.58 -23.23
C SER A 17 -1.28 27.01 -21.81
N HIS A 18 -1.09 27.85 -20.79
CA HIS A 18 -1.16 27.44 -19.39
C HIS A 18 -2.59 27.17 -18.96
N ALA A 19 -3.53 28.03 -19.35
CA ALA A 19 -4.95 27.80 -19.11
C ALA A 19 -5.42 26.48 -19.74
N ALA A 20 -5.03 26.22 -21.00
CA ALA A 20 -5.30 24.97 -21.68
C ALA A 20 -4.68 23.77 -20.96
N ALA A 21 -3.42 23.86 -20.54
CA ALA A 21 -2.73 22.80 -19.82
C ALA A 21 -3.43 22.44 -18.49
N ILE A 22 -3.88 23.42 -17.71
CA ILE A 22 -4.60 23.21 -16.45
C ILE A 22 -5.92 22.49 -16.71
N ILE A 23 -6.71 22.95 -17.69
CA ILE A 23 -8.00 22.34 -18.04
C ILE A 23 -7.80 20.90 -18.50
N PHE A 24 -6.84 20.66 -19.40
CA PHE A 24 -6.54 19.31 -19.89
C PHE A 24 -6.01 18.39 -18.77
N TYR A 25 -5.24 18.92 -17.83
CA TYR A 25 -4.79 18.17 -16.67
C TYR A 25 -5.95 17.74 -15.77
N GLU A 26 -6.90 18.62 -15.47
CA GLU A 26 -8.05 18.28 -14.62
C GLU A 26 -8.99 17.27 -15.30
N ILE A 27 -9.22 17.44 -16.62
CA ILE A 27 -9.92 16.44 -17.43
C ILE A 27 -9.18 15.10 -17.36
N PHE A 28 -7.88 15.10 -17.65
CA PHE A 28 -7.06 13.89 -17.61
C PHE A 28 -7.07 13.24 -16.23
N LYS A 29 -6.99 13.99 -15.13
CA LYS A 29 -7.03 13.48 -13.76
C LYS A 29 -8.37 12.83 -13.41
N TYR A 30 -9.46 13.33 -13.97
CA TYR A 30 -10.79 12.73 -13.82
C TYR A 30 -10.94 11.43 -14.61
N TYR A 31 -10.50 11.43 -15.88
CA TYR A 31 -10.62 10.26 -16.77
C TYR A 31 -9.52 9.22 -16.58
N LYS A 32 -8.37 9.61 -16.05
CA LYS A 32 -7.32 8.67 -15.68
C LYS A 32 -7.92 7.75 -14.63
N PRO A 33 -8.00 6.43 -14.87
CA PRO A 33 -8.42 5.53 -13.83
C PRO A 33 -7.49 5.79 -12.66
N ARG A 34 -8.03 6.30 -11.54
CA ARG A 34 -7.32 6.20 -10.28
C ARG A 34 -6.94 4.72 -10.23
N LYS A 35 -5.64 4.41 -10.25
CA LYS A 35 -5.20 3.11 -9.78
C LYS A 35 -5.61 3.13 -8.31
N ILE A 36 -6.87 2.82 -8.04
CA ILE A 36 -7.38 2.53 -6.72
C ILE A 36 -6.67 1.24 -6.42
N LYS A 37 -5.45 1.41 -5.90
CA LYS A 37 -4.65 0.33 -5.38
C LYS A 37 -5.53 -0.29 -4.31
N LYS A 38 -6.19 -1.39 -4.66
CA LYS A 38 -7.12 -2.04 -3.74
C LYS A 38 -6.27 -2.41 -2.53
N ILE A 39 -6.56 -1.78 -1.40
CA ILE A 39 -5.90 -2.08 -0.14
C ILE A 39 -6.14 -3.58 0.13
N SER A 40 -5.11 -4.26 0.63
CA SER A 40 -5.19 -5.67 1.01
C SER A 40 -6.35 -5.88 1.98
N SER A 41 -7.09 -6.98 1.86
CA SER A 41 -8.14 -7.26 2.83
C SER A 41 -7.52 -7.58 4.20
N GLU A 42 -8.21 -7.18 5.27
CA GLU A 42 -7.81 -7.51 6.64
C GLU A 42 -7.62 -9.03 6.82
N TYR A 43 -8.41 -9.83 6.10
CA TYR A 43 -8.28 -11.28 6.04
C TYR A 43 -6.91 -11.75 5.53
N GLN A 44 -6.42 -11.18 4.42
CA GLN A 44 -5.11 -11.55 3.87
C GLN A 44 -3.96 -11.16 4.82
N LEU A 45 -4.08 -10.02 5.50
CA LEU A 45 -3.12 -9.59 6.53
C LEU A 45 -3.08 -10.60 7.68
N LYS A 46 -4.25 -11.03 8.18
CA LYS A 46 -4.33 -12.05 9.23
C LYS A 46 -3.71 -13.39 8.81
N ILE A 47 -3.87 -13.81 7.55
CA ILE A 47 -3.20 -15.01 7.06
C ILE A 47 -1.69 -14.84 7.09
N LEU A 48 -1.18 -13.71 6.61
CA LEU A 48 0.26 -13.43 6.60
C LEU A 48 0.84 -13.40 8.02
N GLU A 49 0.16 -12.75 8.96
CA GLU A 49 0.53 -12.73 10.39
C GLU A 49 0.59 -14.14 10.98
N ARG A 50 -0.36 -15.02 10.65
CA ARG A 50 -0.35 -16.42 11.11
C ARG A 50 0.83 -17.20 10.56
N LYS A 51 1.14 -17.04 9.27
CA LYS A 51 2.30 -17.70 8.64
C LYS A 51 3.61 -17.28 9.27
N ILE A 52 3.80 -15.97 9.45
CA ILE A 52 4.96 -15.43 10.14
C ILE A 52 5.04 -15.99 11.56
N SER A 53 3.92 -16.02 12.28
CA SER A 53 3.88 -16.57 13.64
C SER A 53 4.29 -18.05 13.67
N SER A 54 3.78 -18.88 12.75
CA SER A 54 4.17 -20.29 12.64
C SER A 54 5.67 -20.46 12.36
N ILE A 55 6.23 -19.66 11.45
CA ILE A 55 7.65 -19.69 11.15
C ILE A 55 8.50 -19.33 12.39
N LEU A 56 8.07 -18.32 13.17
CA LEU A 56 8.78 -17.91 14.38
C LEU A 56 8.70 -18.93 15.52
N GLU A 57 7.73 -19.86 15.50
CA GLU A 57 7.70 -20.99 16.45
C GLU A 57 8.77 -22.04 16.11
N GLU A 58 9.01 -22.27 14.82
CA GLU A 58 9.93 -23.31 14.34
C GLU A 58 11.41 -22.87 14.32
N ILE A 59 11.67 -21.57 14.23
CA ILE A 59 13.04 -21.05 14.29
C ILE A 59 13.54 -21.09 15.74
N ASN A 60 14.82 -21.43 15.94
CA ASN A 60 15.49 -21.45 17.24
C ASN A 60 15.69 -20.03 17.81
N LEU A 61 14.61 -19.43 18.31
CA LEU A 61 14.57 -18.14 18.99
C LEU A 61 14.29 -18.35 20.47
N SER A 62 14.87 -17.51 21.33
CA SER A 62 14.41 -17.43 22.72
C SER A 62 12.96 -16.90 22.77
N GLU A 63 12.24 -17.22 23.84
CA GLU A 63 10.86 -16.77 24.04
C GLU A 63 10.71 -15.24 23.92
N ARG A 64 11.66 -14.50 24.51
CA ARG A 64 11.69 -13.02 24.46
C ARG A 64 11.84 -12.50 23.03
N GLU A 65 12.72 -13.11 22.24
CA GLU A 65 12.93 -12.75 20.83
C GLU A 65 11.70 -13.04 19.99
N ARG A 66 11.09 -14.21 20.20
CA ARG A 66 9.86 -14.63 19.50
C ARG A 66 8.71 -13.65 19.75
N ILE A 67 8.45 -13.27 21.01
CA ILE A 67 7.40 -12.31 21.36
C ILE A 67 7.67 -10.95 20.70
N ARG A 68 8.91 -10.45 20.77
CA ARG A 68 9.30 -9.18 20.15
C ARG A 68 9.13 -9.22 18.63
N ALA A 69 9.57 -10.30 17.98
CA ALA A 69 9.45 -10.47 16.53
C ALA A 69 7.98 -10.44 16.10
N LYS A 70 7.10 -11.22 16.75
CA LYS A 70 5.65 -11.21 16.48
C LYS A 70 5.06 -9.80 16.58
N LEU A 71 5.40 -9.06 17.64
CA LEU A 71 4.91 -7.69 17.85
C LEU A 71 5.38 -6.72 16.75
N VAL A 72 6.67 -6.79 16.38
CA VAL A 72 7.24 -5.93 15.35
C VAL A 72 6.61 -6.23 14.00
N PHE A 73 6.48 -7.50 13.61
CA PHE A 73 5.82 -7.87 12.36
C PHE A 73 4.38 -7.38 12.30
N LYS A 74 3.59 -7.56 13.38
CA LYS A 74 2.21 -7.03 13.45
C LYS A 74 2.17 -5.50 13.24
N ARG A 75 3.06 -4.76 13.89
CA ARG A 75 3.12 -3.29 13.77
C ARG A 75 3.56 -2.82 12.38
N VAL A 76 4.50 -3.52 11.76
CA VAL A 76 4.97 -3.21 10.41
C VAL A 76 3.85 -3.47 9.41
N LEU A 77 3.22 -4.64 9.44
CA LEU A 77 2.12 -4.99 8.54
C LEU A 77 0.91 -4.07 8.72
N GLY A 78 0.56 -3.72 9.96
CA GLY A 78 -0.55 -2.82 10.26
C GLY A 78 -0.37 -1.39 9.74
N ARG A 79 0.87 -0.94 9.47
CA ARG A 79 1.18 0.41 8.97
C ARG A 79 1.63 0.45 7.51
N ALA A 80 1.84 -0.70 6.87
CA ALA A 80 2.43 -0.76 5.54
C ALA A 80 1.46 -0.41 4.39
N PHE A 81 0.16 -0.20 4.67
CA PHE A 81 -0.87 0.11 3.66
C PHE A 81 -0.76 -0.76 2.39
N LEU A 82 -0.53 -2.06 2.59
CA LEU A 82 -0.23 -3.00 1.51
C LEU A 82 -1.37 -3.07 0.50
N GLN A 83 -1.00 -3.18 -0.76
CA GLN A 83 -1.91 -3.41 -1.87
C GLN A 83 -2.15 -4.89 -2.05
N LYS A 84 -3.24 -5.26 -2.75
CA LYS A 84 -3.57 -6.66 -3.05
C LYS A 84 -2.42 -7.44 -3.71
N ASP A 85 -1.68 -6.80 -4.61
CA ASP A 85 -0.58 -7.46 -5.32
C ASP A 85 0.64 -7.66 -4.39
N GLU A 86 0.95 -6.64 -3.57
CA GLU A 86 2.05 -6.68 -2.60
C GLU A 86 1.82 -7.78 -1.54
N ILE A 87 0.61 -7.87 -0.99
CA ILE A 87 0.29 -8.92 -0.03
C ILE A 87 0.27 -10.31 -0.66
N GLY A 88 -0.13 -10.43 -1.92
CA GLY A 88 -0.08 -11.69 -2.67
C GLY A 88 1.35 -12.22 -2.83
N VAL A 89 2.30 -11.33 -3.15
CA VAL A 89 3.73 -11.65 -3.22
C VAL A 89 4.25 -12.12 -1.86
N LEU A 90 3.95 -11.38 -0.79
CA LEU A 90 4.38 -11.73 0.57
C LEU A 90 3.82 -13.09 1.01
N LEU A 91 2.51 -13.32 0.83
CA LEU A 91 1.88 -14.60 1.17
C LEU A 91 2.52 -15.78 0.45
N ASN A 92 2.80 -15.64 -0.85
CA ASN A 92 3.47 -16.68 -1.63
C ASN A 92 4.90 -16.94 -1.15
N MET A 93 5.65 -15.88 -0.83
CA MET A 93 7.00 -15.99 -0.30
C MET A 93 7.00 -16.70 1.06
N PHE A 94 6.21 -16.23 2.03
CA PHE A 94 6.14 -16.82 3.37
C PHE A 94 5.58 -18.25 3.34
N LYS A 95 4.64 -18.58 2.43
CA LYS A 95 4.20 -19.97 2.22
C LYS A 95 5.35 -20.88 1.77
N LYS A 96 6.27 -20.40 0.93
CA LYS A 96 7.45 -21.18 0.50
C LYS A 96 8.45 -21.36 1.65
N ILE A 97 8.65 -20.33 2.47
CA ILE A 97 9.53 -20.38 3.65
C ILE A 97 8.97 -21.38 4.67
N GLU A 98 7.70 -21.24 5.04
CA GLU A 98 6.98 -22.14 5.96
C GLU A 98 7.14 -23.61 5.51
N ARG A 99 6.89 -23.91 4.23
CA ARG A 99 7.09 -25.26 3.66
C ARG A 99 8.52 -25.79 3.69
N LYS A 100 9.53 -24.92 3.74
CA LYS A 100 10.94 -25.33 3.82
C LYS A 100 11.36 -25.60 5.25
N ILE A 101 10.78 -24.88 6.22
CA ILE A 101 11.11 -25.01 7.64
C ILE A 101 10.34 -26.18 8.26
N MET A 102 9.08 -26.36 7.89
CA MET A 102 8.21 -27.43 8.41
C MET A 102 8.36 -28.77 7.65
N LYS A 103 9.46 -28.95 6.93
CA LYS A 103 9.78 -30.17 6.17
C LYS A 103 10.86 -30.93 6.92
#